data_AF-A0A536TTD7-F1
#
_entry.id   AF-A0A536TTD7-F1
#
_cell.length_a   1.000
_cell.length_b   1.000
_cell.length_c   1.000
_cell.angle_alpha   90.00
_cell.angle_beta   90.00
_cell.angle_gamma   90.00
#
_symmetry.space_group_name_H-M   'P 1'
#
loop_
_entity.id
_entity.type
_entity.pdbx_description
1 polymer ?
#
loop_
_entity_poly.entity_id
_entity_poly.type
_entity_poly.pdbx_seq_one_letter_code
_entity_poly.pdbx_strand_id
1 'polypeptide(L)'
;MSKLRVQSFAISIDGYGAGPNQSLQHPLGVRGPELMEWFLHTRVWRTMRGYDDGETGVDNGFAEQGFAGIGAWILGRNMFGPVRGPWPDDSWKGWWGDEPPYHTPVFVLTHHPRAPLRMAGGTEFRFVTQGIHAALEQATAAA
;
A
#
# COMPACT_ATOMS: atom_id res chain seq x y z
N MET A 1 1.58 22.20 8.62
CA MET A 1 1.17 20.97 9.34
C MET A 1 0.75 19.94 8.32
N SER A 2 1.22 18.70 8.45
CA SER A 2 0.77 17.57 7.64
C SER A 2 -0.70 17.24 7.95
N LYS A 3 -1.41 16.68 6.97
CA LYS A 3 -2.81 16.25 7.10
C LYS A 3 -2.90 14.74 6.96
N LEU A 4 -3.62 14.09 7.87
CA LEU A 4 -4.01 12.70 7.71
C LEU A 4 -5.18 12.62 6.71
N ARG A 5 -5.04 11.81 5.66
CA ARG A 5 -6.10 11.57 4.68
C ARG A 5 -6.15 10.10 4.25
N VAL A 6 -7.34 9.64 3.91
CA VAL A 6 -7.56 8.44 3.10
C VAL A 6 -7.94 8.92 1.71
N GLN A 7 -7.23 8.46 0.69
CA GLN A 7 -7.44 8.86 -0.70
C GLN A 7 -7.27 7.64 -1.60
N SER A 8 -7.98 7.62 -2.74
CA SER A 8 -7.93 6.53 -3.73
C SER A 8 -8.23 5.15 -3.12
N PHE A 9 -9.20 5.11 -2.19
CA PHE A 9 -9.71 3.87 -1.58
C PHE A 9 -10.96 3.40 -2.33
N ALA A 10 -10.93 2.17 -2.83
CA ALA A 10 -12.07 1.55 -3.50
C ALA A 10 -12.90 0.72 -2.52
N ILE A 11 -14.22 0.76 -2.68
CA ILE A 11 -15.17 -0.02 -1.90
C ILE A 11 -16.27 -0.56 -2.82
N SER A 12 -16.70 -1.79 -2.60
CA SER A 12 -17.86 -2.35 -3.29
C SER A 12 -19.15 -1.67 -2.83
N ILE A 13 -20.23 -1.83 -3.61
CA ILE A 13 -21.56 -1.28 -3.29
C ILE A 13 -22.13 -1.82 -1.96
N ASP A 14 -21.72 -3.02 -1.57
CA ASP A 14 -22.08 -3.69 -0.32
C ASP A 14 -21.06 -3.48 0.82
N GLY A 15 -20.06 -2.60 0.63
CA GLY A 15 -19.24 -2.08 1.71
C GLY A 15 -17.92 -2.80 1.99
N TYR A 16 -17.38 -3.55 1.02
CA TYR A 16 -16.11 -4.28 1.17
C TYR A 16 -14.96 -3.58 0.44
N GLY A 17 -13.83 -3.37 1.14
CA GLY A 17 -12.59 -2.81 0.56
C GLY A 17 -11.58 -3.85 0.07
N ALA A 18 -11.92 -5.14 0.19
CA ALA A 18 -11.11 -6.27 -0.28
C ALA A 18 -11.99 -7.51 -0.43
N GLY A 19 -11.56 -8.46 -1.26
CA GLY A 19 -12.19 -9.76 -1.38
C GLY A 19 -11.90 -10.68 -0.17
N PRO A 20 -12.71 -11.73 0.05
CA PRO A 20 -12.42 -12.73 1.06
C PRO A 20 -11.20 -13.58 0.68
N ASN A 21 -10.66 -14.33 1.65
CA ASN A 21 -9.63 -15.35 1.43
C ASN A 21 -8.35 -14.84 0.73
N GLN A 22 -7.80 -13.72 1.19
CA GLN A 22 -6.48 -13.25 0.72
C GLN A 22 -5.42 -14.34 0.90
N SER A 23 -4.67 -14.59 -0.18
CA SER A 23 -3.57 -15.54 -0.25
C SER A 23 -2.46 -15.00 -1.15
N LEU A 24 -1.39 -15.76 -1.36
CA LEU A 24 -0.35 -15.41 -2.34
C LEU A 24 -0.91 -15.33 -3.76
N GLN A 25 -1.84 -16.21 -4.11
CA GLN A 25 -2.50 -16.23 -5.42
C GLN A 25 -3.57 -15.13 -5.54
N HIS A 26 -4.13 -14.70 -4.41
CA HIS A 26 -5.16 -13.66 -4.35
C HIS A 26 -4.73 -12.52 -3.40
N PRO A 27 -3.82 -11.61 -3.83
CA PRO A 27 -3.28 -10.56 -2.96
C PRO A 27 -4.32 -9.56 -2.43
N LEU A 28 -5.42 -9.37 -3.15
CA LEU A 28 -6.57 -8.54 -2.70
C LEU A 28 -7.76 -9.39 -2.25
N GLY A 29 -7.57 -10.70 -2.08
CA GLY A 29 -8.66 -11.66 -1.91
C GLY A 29 -9.35 -12.04 -3.22
N VAL A 30 -10.21 -13.04 -3.13
CA VAL A 30 -11.01 -13.54 -4.25
C VAL A 30 -11.92 -12.41 -4.75
N ARG A 31 -11.86 -12.11 -6.05
CA ARG A 31 -12.54 -10.96 -6.69
C ARG A 31 -12.09 -9.56 -6.22
N GLY A 32 -11.11 -9.48 -5.32
CA GLY A 32 -10.55 -8.19 -4.88
C GLY A 32 -10.05 -7.27 -6.01
N PRO A 33 -9.39 -7.80 -7.07
CA PRO A 33 -8.96 -6.98 -8.20
C PRO A 33 -10.08 -6.25 -8.94
N GLU A 34 -11.32 -6.74 -8.90
CA GLU A 34 -12.48 -6.10 -9.55
C GLU A 34 -12.71 -4.68 -8.99
N LEU A 35 -12.42 -4.45 -7.70
CA LEU A 35 -12.50 -3.12 -7.07
C LEU A 35 -11.53 -2.10 -7.67
N MET A 36 -10.46 -2.57 -8.30
CA MET A 36 -9.37 -1.73 -8.80
C MET A 36 -9.40 -1.57 -10.32
N GLU A 37 -10.41 -2.10 -11.03
CA GLU A 37 -10.48 -2.06 -12.50
C GLU A 37 -10.30 -0.65 -13.07
N TRP A 38 -10.89 0.37 -12.42
CA TRP A 38 -10.74 1.78 -12.80
C TRP A 38 -9.28 2.24 -12.87
N PHE A 39 -8.39 1.66 -12.05
CA PHE A 39 -6.99 2.06 -11.93
C PHE A 39 -6.07 1.31 -12.91
N LEU A 40 -6.40 0.06 -13.27
CA LEU A 40 -5.51 -0.85 -14.01
C LEU A 40 -5.18 -0.38 -15.43
N HIS A 41 -6.00 0.49 -16.02
CA HIS A 41 -5.80 1.01 -17.38
C HIS A 41 -5.09 2.37 -17.40
N THR A 42 -4.95 3.02 -16.24
CA THR A 42 -4.33 4.35 -16.13
C THR A 42 -2.85 4.29 -16.48
N ARG A 43 -2.33 5.38 -17.05
CA ARG A 43 -0.89 5.56 -17.29
C ARG A 43 -0.09 5.42 -16.00
N VAL A 44 -0.59 5.93 -14.86
CA VAL A 44 0.07 5.77 -13.55
C VAL A 44 0.35 4.29 -13.24
N TRP A 45 -0.67 3.42 -13.32
CA TRP A 45 -0.49 2.00 -13.05
C TRP A 45 0.43 1.33 -14.08
N ARG A 46 0.27 1.64 -15.36
CA ARG A 46 1.08 1.09 -16.45
C ARG A 46 2.56 1.44 -16.27
N THR A 47 2.88 2.69 -15.97
CA THR A 47 4.27 3.14 -15.69
C THR A 47 4.84 2.47 -14.44
N MET A 48 4.06 2.31 -13.37
CA MET A 48 4.48 1.54 -12.19
C MET A 48 4.83 0.09 -12.51
N ARG A 49 4.25 -0.49 -13.57
CA ARG A 49 4.55 -1.85 -14.05
C ARG A 49 5.65 -1.89 -15.11
N GLY A 50 6.26 -0.74 -15.43
CA GLY A 50 7.31 -0.62 -16.44
C GLY A 50 6.80 -0.58 -17.88
N TYR A 51 5.54 -0.18 -18.10
CA TYR A 51 4.96 0.04 -19.43
C TYR A 51 4.90 1.54 -19.76
N ASP A 52 5.06 1.89 -21.05
CA ASP A 52 5.19 3.28 -21.53
C ASP A 52 3.88 3.91 -22.05
N ASP A 53 2.76 3.20 -21.92
CA ASP A 53 1.42 3.56 -22.40
C ASP A 53 0.41 3.64 -21.25
N GLY A 54 -0.87 3.87 -21.57
CA GLY A 54 -1.98 3.89 -20.62
C GLY A 54 -2.90 5.09 -20.79
N GLU A 55 -4.08 5.00 -20.21
CA GLU A 55 -5.10 6.03 -20.32
C GLU A 55 -4.75 7.25 -19.47
N THR A 56 -5.05 8.45 -19.97
CA THR A 56 -4.75 9.73 -19.32
C THR A 56 -6.00 10.53 -18.95
N GLY A 57 -7.15 9.86 -18.93
CA GLY A 57 -8.44 10.45 -18.60
C GLY A 57 -8.62 10.78 -17.12
N VAL A 58 -9.88 10.96 -16.71
CA VAL A 58 -10.26 11.35 -15.33
C VAL A 58 -9.69 10.40 -14.28
N ASP A 59 -9.77 9.09 -14.52
CA ASP A 59 -9.25 8.06 -13.62
C ASP A 59 -7.73 8.19 -13.42
N ASN A 60 -6.98 8.48 -14.49
CA ASN A 60 -5.55 8.75 -14.36
C ASN A 60 -5.28 10.02 -13.54
N GLY A 61 -6.09 11.06 -13.70
CA GLY A 61 -6.00 12.26 -12.87
C GLY A 61 -6.22 11.98 -11.38
N PHE A 62 -7.19 11.13 -11.04
CA PHE A 62 -7.39 10.66 -9.66
C PHE A 62 -6.21 9.83 -9.15
N ALA A 63 -5.66 8.96 -9.99
CA ALA A 63 -4.48 8.18 -9.66
C ALA A 63 -3.26 9.06 -9.36
N GLU A 64 -2.94 10.02 -10.24
CA GLU A 64 -1.83 10.97 -10.06
C GLU A 64 -1.96 11.73 -8.74
N GLN A 65 -3.17 12.23 -8.43
CA GLN A 65 -3.44 12.92 -7.17
C GLN A 65 -3.34 12.03 -5.94
N GLY A 66 -3.59 10.73 -6.07
CA GLY A 66 -3.49 9.75 -4.99
C GLY A 66 -2.06 9.57 -4.46
N PHE A 67 -1.06 9.78 -5.32
CA PHE A 67 0.36 9.70 -4.95
C PHE A 67 1.00 11.08 -4.70
N ALA A 68 0.41 12.15 -5.21
CA ALA A 68 0.97 13.50 -5.10
C ALA A 68 0.99 14.04 -3.66
N GLY A 69 2.17 14.48 -3.21
CA GLY A 69 2.34 15.16 -1.93
C GLY A 69 2.17 14.25 -0.71
N ILE A 70 2.42 12.94 -0.85
CA ILE A 70 2.45 12.01 0.28
C ILE A 70 3.86 11.95 0.86
N GLY A 71 4.02 12.34 2.13
CA GLY A 71 5.30 12.29 2.85
C GLY A 71 5.54 11.00 3.65
N ALA A 72 4.46 10.29 4.02
CA ALA A 72 4.52 9.00 4.69
C ALA A 72 3.21 8.22 4.49
N TRP A 73 3.28 6.90 4.56
CA TRP A 73 2.13 6.00 4.49
C TRP A 73 1.93 5.24 5.80
N ILE A 74 0.68 4.91 6.13
CA ILE A 74 0.34 3.97 7.21
C ILE A 74 -0.47 2.83 6.58
N LEU A 75 -0.03 1.60 6.79
CA LEU A 75 -0.65 0.40 6.22
C LEU A 75 -1.02 -0.59 7.31
N GLY A 76 -2.08 -1.37 7.08
CA GLY A 76 -2.33 -2.57 7.86
C GLY A 76 -1.42 -3.72 7.41
N ARG A 77 -1.14 -4.66 8.32
CA ARG A 77 -0.33 -5.85 8.03
C ARG A 77 -0.78 -6.65 6.80
N ASN A 78 -2.08 -6.83 6.61
CA ASN A 78 -2.62 -7.60 5.49
C ASN A 78 -2.41 -6.88 4.14
N MET A 79 -2.30 -5.55 4.15
CA MET A 79 -1.92 -4.80 2.96
C MET A 79 -0.42 -4.99 2.66
N PHE A 80 0.42 -5.15 3.68
CA PHE A 80 1.85 -5.46 3.51
C PHE A 80 2.11 -6.90 3.04
N GLY A 81 1.33 -7.90 3.49
CA GLY A 81 1.60 -9.29 3.14
C GLY A 81 0.56 -10.33 3.58
N PRO A 82 0.72 -11.59 3.14
CA PRO A 82 -0.25 -12.66 3.37
C PRO A 82 -0.12 -13.34 4.74
N VAL A 83 0.99 -13.10 5.47
CA VAL A 83 1.31 -13.84 6.70
C VAL A 83 0.29 -13.54 7.80
N ARG A 84 -0.31 -14.60 8.36
CA ARG A 84 -1.17 -14.56 9.54
C ARG A 84 -0.39 -15.16 10.73
N GLY A 85 -0.24 -14.43 11.83
CA GLY A 85 0.58 -14.86 12.99
C GLY A 85 2.06 -14.44 12.87
N PRO A 86 2.99 -14.97 13.68
CA PRO A 86 4.39 -14.56 13.67
C PRO A 86 5.05 -14.59 12.27
N TRP A 87 6.08 -13.77 12.06
CA TRP A 87 6.86 -13.82 10.83
C TRP A 87 7.58 -15.19 10.76
N PRO A 88 7.42 -15.97 9.68
CA PRO A 88 8.12 -17.24 9.55
C PRO A 88 9.63 -17.01 9.41
N ASP A 89 10.00 -15.93 8.73
CA ASP A 89 11.35 -15.43 8.49
C ASP A 89 11.27 -13.96 8.00
N ASP A 90 12.42 -13.40 7.61
CA ASP A 90 12.53 -12.05 7.06
C ASP A 90 12.54 -11.99 5.52
N SER A 91 12.18 -13.07 4.82
CA SER A 91 12.26 -13.15 3.36
C SER A 91 11.16 -12.35 2.64
N TRP A 92 9.99 -12.17 3.26
CA TRP A 92 8.87 -11.46 2.64
C TRP A 92 9.14 -9.95 2.55
N LYS A 93 9.16 -9.40 1.33
CA LYS A 93 9.44 -7.97 1.08
C LYS A 93 8.22 -7.11 0.70
N GLY A 94 7.03 -7.70 0.63
CA GLY A 94 5.82 -7.04 0.15
C GLY A 94 5.37 -7.52 -1.24
N TRP A 95 4.24 -7.00 -1.72
CA TRP A 95 3.61 -7.42 -2.99
C TRP A 95 4.23 -6.78 -4.25
N TRP A 96 5.07 -5.77 -4.08
CA TRP A 96 5.44 -4.81 -5.15
C TRP A 96 6.83 -5.03 -5.75
N GLY A 97 7.48 -6.17 -5.47
CA GLY A 97 8.85 -6.41 -5.94
C GLY A 97 9.88 -5.55 -5.22
N ASP A 98 11.00 -5.25 -5.88
CA ASP A 98 12.14 -4.57 -5.27
C ASP A 98 11.96 -3.05 -5.10
N GLU A 99 11.08 -2.43 -5.91
CA GLU A 99 10.77 -0.99 -5.85
C GLU A 99 9.26 -0.75 -5.65
N PRO A 100 8.79 -0.67 -4.40
CA PRO A 100 7.40 -0.38 -4.08
C PRO A 100 6.98 1.05 -4.43
N PRO A 101 5.68 1.30 -4.71
CA PRO A 101 5.18 2.58 -5.23
C PRO A 101 5.07 3.71 -4.20
N TYR A 102 5.60 3.52 -2.98
CA TYR A 102 5.39 4.46 -1.86
C TYR A 102 6.42 5.60 -1.83
N HIS A 103 7.66 5.30 -2.21
CA HIS A 103 8.80 6.22 -2.33
C HIS A 103 9.05 7.12 -1.11
N THR A 104 8.60 6.69 0.06
CA THR A 104 8.62 7.40 1.35
C THR A 104 8.61 6.39 2.51
N PRO A 105 8.80 6.82 3.77
CA PRO A 105 8.61 5.93 4.92
C PRO A 105 7.18 5.39 5.01
N VAL A 106 7.06 4.09 5.29
CA VAL A 106 5.79 3.37 5.38
C VAL A 106 5.68 2.67 6.72
N PHE A 107 4.66 2.99 7.50
CA PHE A 107 4.44 2.45 8.84
C PHE A 107 3.41 1.33 8.79
N VAL A 108 3.88 0.09 8.95
CA VAL A 108 3.05 -1.12 8.92
C VAL A 108 2.59 -1.46 10.33
N LEU A 109 1.29 -1.34 10.58
CA LEU A 109 0.66 -1.73 11.84
C LEU A 109 0.60 -3.25 11.96
N THR A 110 1.22 -3.79 13.01
CA THR A 110 1.31 -5.24 13.26
C THR A 110 1.51 -5.53 14.75
N HIS A 111 1.11 -6.70 15.23
CA HIS A 111 1.47 -7.16 16.58
C HIS A 111 2.85 -7.85 16.63
N HIS A 112 3.45 -8.13 15.47
CA HIS A 112 4.68 -8.90 15.37
C HIS A 112 5.85 -7.99 15.04
N PRO A 113 6.84 -7.84 15.93
CA PRO A 113 8.00 -6.99 15.68
C PRO A 113 8.83 -7.53 14.52
N ARG A 114 9.45 -6.63 13.77
CA ARG A 114 10.37 -6.93 12.66
C ARG A 114 11.28 -5.73 12.44
N ALA A 115 12.52 -5.99 12.02
CA ALA A 115 13.45 -4.92 11.67
C ALA A 115 12.92 -4.08 10.48
N PRO A 116 13.26 -2.78 10.40
CA PRO A 116 12.92 -1.97 9.24
C PRO A 116 13.44 -2.58 7.93
N LEU A 117 12.62 -2.52 6.89
CA LEU A 117 12.94 -3.07 5.57
C LEU A 117 13.08 -1.92 4.56
N ARG A 118 14.30 -1.69 4.09
CA ARG A 118 14.60 -0.73 3.02
C ARG A 118 14.45 -1.38 1.66
N MET A 119 13.87 -0.64 0.73
CA MET A 119 13.59 -1.07 -0.63
C MET A 119 14.20 -0.08 -1.63
N ALA A 120 14.26 -0.44 -2.90
CA ALA A 120 14.61 0.52 -3.95
C ALA A 120 13.56 1.65 -4.03
N GLY A 121 13.93 2.76 -4.67
CA GLY A 121 13.05 3.91 -4.82
C GLY A 121 12.78 4.71 -3.54
N GLY A 122 13.49 4.44 -2.44
CA GLY A 122 13.41 5.22 -1.20
C GLY A 122 12.33 4.78 -0.19
N THR A 123 11.58 3.71 -0.50
CA THR A 123 10.61 3.14 0.45
C THR A 123 11.32 2.45 1.62
N GLU A 124 10.95 2.79 2.86
CA GLU A 124 11.36 2.06 4.07
C GLU A 124 10.13 1.63 4.87
N PHE A 125 9.87 0.32 4.94
CA PHE A 125 8.81 -0.23 5.78
C PHE A 125 9.28 -0.31 7.23
N ARG A 126 8.52 0.30 8.15
CA ARG A 126 8.73 0.32 9.60
C ARG A 126 7.57 -0.38 10.28
N PHE A 127 7.85 -1.40 11.08
CA PHE A 127 6.82 -2.24 11.70
C PHE A 127 6.48 -1.72 13.10
N VAL A 128 5.28 -1.15 13.24
CA VAL A 128 4.82 -0.48 14.47
C VAL A 128 3.93 -1.42 15.27
N THR A 129 4.32 -1.70 16.51
CA THR A 129 3.61 -2.62 17.43
C THR A 129 2.88 -1.91 18.57
N GLN A 130 3.10 -0.60 18.71
CA GLN A 130 2.55 0.24 19.78
C GLN A 130 1.15 0.79 19.47
N GLY A 131 0.55 0.38 18.35
CA GLY A 131 -0.80 0.76 17.94
C GLY A 131 -0.88 2.02 17.06
N ILE A 132 -2.11 2.41 16.76
CA ILE A 132 -2.43 3.40 15.72
C ILE A 132 -1.92 4.82 16.03
N HIS A 133 -1.93 5.23 17.30
CA HIS A 133 -1.48 6.57 17.68
C HIS A 133 0.03 6.74 17.50
N ALA A 134 0.82 5.72 17.89
CA ALA A 134 2.26 5.72 17.68
C ALA A 134 2.62 5.72 16.19
N ALA A 135 1.88 4.97 15.36
CA ALA A 135 2.09 4.99 13.91
C ALA A 135 1.80 6.36 13.30
N LEU A 136 0.71 7.01 13.73
CA LEU A 136 0.36 8.36 13.26
C LEU A 136 1.39 9.41 13.67
N GLU A 137 1.88 9.36 14.91
CA GLU A 137 2.90 10.28 15.41
C GLU A 137 4.20 10.14 14.60
N GLN A 138 4.69 8.91 14.43
CA GLN A 138 5.90 8.65 13.66
C GLN A 138 5.76 9.03 12.18
N ALA A 139 4.62 8.74 11.56
CA ALA A 139 4.33 9.15 10.19
C ALA A 139 4.28 10.67 10.04
N THR A 140 3.66 11.36 10.99
CA THR A 140 3.58 12.83 11.03
C THR A 140 4.96 13.47 11.15
N ALA A 141 5.85 12.88 11.97
CA ALA A 141 7.21 13.38 12.16
C ALA A 141 8.14 13.11 10.96
N ALA A 142 7.85 12.07 10.16
CA ALA A 142 8.64 11.70 8.99
C ALA A 142 8.19 12.40 7.69
N ALA A 143 6.96 12.92 7.65
CA ALA A 143 6.32 13.52 6.48
C ALA A 143 6.60 15.00 6.28
#